data_AF-A0A7Z9UTI6-F1
#
_entry.id   AF-A0A7Z9UTI6-F1
#
_cell.length_a   1.000
_cell.length_b   1.000
_cell.length_c   1.000
_cell.angle_alpha   90.00
_cell.angle_beta   90.00
_cell.angle_gamma   90.00
#
_symmetry.space_group_name_H-M   'P 1'
#
loop_
_entity.id
_entity.type
_entity.pdbx_description
1 polymer ?
#
loop_
_entity_poly.entity_id
_entity_poly.type
_entity_poly.pdbx_seq_one_letter_code
_entity_poly.pdbx_strand_id
1 'polypeptide(L)'
;MSIHKTTGSAANPPGLAYTSPERLVVDFTNRGLVILSPESLGIPLAIHDLIYQQQMQAVQHRKQITPSLIPEVLEVINSPDLVAACNQLVGENWAIVPFSSGSITSGARDQHWHKDDNAPRNSRKQRHHQTVQIEMLYYPQAVREDMGPTATIPYSHYWTFNHEENHDNFAGAD
;
A
#
# COMPACT_ATOMS: atom_id res chain seq x y z
N MET A 1 -35.00 -3.19 32.34
CA MET A 1 -34.49 -3.02 30.97
C MET A 1 -33.08 -2.46 31.08
N SER A 2 -32.07 -3.32 31.03
CA SER A 2 -30.66 -2.93 31.11
C SER A 2 -30.08 -2.94 29.70
N ILE A 3 -29.60 -1.78 29.26
CA ILE A 3 -28.94 -1.55 27.99
C ILE A 3 -27.47 -1.94 28.14
N HIS A 4 -27.12 -3.15 27.69
CA HIS A 4 -25.72 -3.51 27.50
C HIS A 4 -25.18 -2.80 26.25
N LYS A 5 -24.35 -1.79 26.49
CA LYS A 5 -23.54 -1.11 25.50
C LYS A 5 -22.32 -1.98 25.22
N THR A 6 -22.37 -2.79 24.17
CA THR A 6 -21.22 -3.57 23.70
C THR A 6 -20.27 -2.63 22.97
N THR A 7 -19.16 -2.29 23.61
CA THR A 7 -17.98 -1.72 22.95
C THR A 7 -17.32 -2.80 22.12
N GLY A 8 -17.74 -2.92 20.86
CA GLY A 8 -17.05 -3.74 19.86
C GLY A 8 -15.86 -2.98 19.31
N SER A 9 -14.65 -3.42 19.66
CA SER A 9 -13.44 -3.16 18.89
C SER A 9 -13.70 -3.55 17.43
N ALA A 10 -13.43 -2.65 16.49
CA ALA A 10 -13.47 -2.95 15.07
C ALA A 10 -12.32 -3.90 14.74
N ALA A 11 -12.55 -5.20 14.92
CA ALA A 11 -11.65 -6.23 14.44
C ALA A 11 -11.52 -6.10 12.92
N ASN A 12 -10.28 -6.15 12.42
CA ASN A 12 -9.99 -6.27 10.99
C ASN A 12 -10.84 -7.39 10.37
N PRO A 13 -11.26 -7.26 9.10
CA PRO A 13 -12.00 -8.32 8.42
C PRO A 13 -11.24 -9.65 8.51
N PRO A 14 -11.94 -10.79 8.62
CA PRO A 14 -11.31 -12.10 8.68
C PRO A 14 -10.50 -12.34 7.41
N GLY A 15 -9.17 -12.44 7.50
CA GLY A 15 -8.35 -13.05 6.44
C GLY A 15 -7.13 -12.28 5.93
N LEU A 16 -6.81 -11.07 6.40
CA LEU A 16 -5.55 -10.42 5.98
C LEU A 16 -4.37 -10.92 6.83
N ALA A 17 -3.61 -11.87 6.30
CA ALA A 17 -2.40 -12.35 6.95
C ALA A 17 -1.24 -11.37 6.71
N TYR A 18 -0.75 -10.75 7.78
CA TYR A 18 0.50 -10.01 7.75
C TYR A 18 1.68 -10.95 7.46
N THR A 19 2.63 -10.47 6.68
CA THR A 19 3.86 -11.17 6.35
C THR A 19 4.83 -11.04 7.52
N SER A 20 5.32 -12.17 8.03
CA SER A 20 6.37 -12.17 9.05
C SER A 20 7.74 -11.85 8.42
N PRO A 21 8.71 -11.33 9.19
CA PRO A 21 10.05 -11.03 8.68
C PRO A 21 10.72 -12.23 7.99
N GLU A 22 10.57 -13.44 8.53
CA GLU A 22 11.18 -14.67 8.00
C GLU A 22 10.55 -15.12 6.67
N ARG A 23 9.32 -14.68 6.42
CA ARG A 23 8.54 -15.00 5.23
C ARG A 23 8.64 -13.93 4.16
N LEU A 24 9.23 -12.77 4.45
CA LEU A 24 9.21 -11.57 3.62
C LEU A 24 9.55 -11.85 2.15
N VAL A 25 10.73 -12.44 1.89
CA VAL A 25 11.20 -12.72 0.53
C VAL A 25 10.34 -13.79 -0.16
N VAL A 26 9.92 -14.82 0.58
CA VAL A 26 9.11 -15.91 0.03
C VAL A 26 7.72 -15.42 -0.36
N ASP A 27 7.06 -14.67 0.52
CA ASP A 27 5.73 -14.12 0.27
C ASP A 27 5.76 -13.10 -0.87
N PHE A 28 6.78 -12.23 -0.90
CA PHE A 28 6.95 -11.25 -1.97
C PHE A 28 7.17 -11.91 -3.32
N THR A 29 8.10 -12.87 -3.41
CA THR A 29 8.42 -13.57 -4.66
C THR A 29 7.21 -14.34 -5.18
N ASN A 30 6.47 -15.01 -4.30
CA ASN A 30 5.30 -15.78 -4.71
C ASN A 30 4.12 -14.87 -5.09
N ARG A 31 3.78 -13.85 -4.30
CA ARG A 31 2.52 -13.11 -4.49
C ARG A 31 2.67 -11.79 -5.24
N GLY A 32 3.90 -11.27 -5.33
CA GLY A 32 4.19 -9.91 -5.81
C GLY A 32 3.93 -8.82 -4.78
N LEU A 33 3.53 -9.19 -3.55
CA LEU A 33 3.23 -8.24 -2.47
C LEU A 33 3.47 -8.86 -1.09
N VAL A 34 3.74 -7.99 -0.13
CA VAL A 34 3.80 -8.28 1.31
C VAL A 34 2.95 -7.28 2.07
N ILE A 35 2.46 -7.68 3.23
CA ILE A 35 1.62 -6.82 4.07
C ILE A 35 2.30 -6.74 5.43
N LEU A 36 2.77 -5.55 5.79
CA LEU A 36 3.48 -5.32 7.05
C LEU A 36 2.52 -4.69 8.06
N SER A 37 2.50 -5.23 9.27
CA SER A 37 1.69 -4.66 10.36
C SER A 37 2.41 -3.46 10.98
N PRO A 38 1.69 -2.44 11.50
CA PRO A 38 2.28 -1.37 12.30
C PRO A 38 3.16 -1.89 13.45
N GLU A 39 2.69 -2.94 14.12
CA GLU A 39 3.35 -3.58 15.27
C GLU A 39 4.69 -4.21 14.86
N SER A 40 4.73 -4.93 13.73
CA SER A 40 5.97 -5.52 13.18
C SER A 40 6.99 -4.47 12.72
N LEU A 41 6.57 -3.22 12.55
CA LEU A 41 7.46 -2.12 12.19
C LEU A 41 7.93 -1.30 13.40
N GLY A 42 7.47 -1.65 14.61
CA GLY A 42 7.77 -0.90 15.83
C GLY A 42 7.21 0.52 15.86
N ILE A 43 6.23 0.84 15.00
CA ILE A 43 5.65 2.18 14.90
C ILE A 43 4.46 2.28 15.87
N PRO A 44 4.45 3.26 16.79
CA PRO A 44 3.31 3.44 17.69
C PRO A 44 2.02 3.76 16.92
N LEU A 45 0.91 3.09 17.26
CA LEU A 45 -0.40 3.34 16.64
C LEU A 45 -0.83 4.82 16.67
N ALA A 46 -0.42 5.57 17.70
CA ALA A 46 -0.68 7.00 17.81
C ALA A 46 -0.11 7.84 16.65
N ILE A 47 0.99 7.39 16.02
CA ILE A 47 1.55 8.04 14.82
C ILE A 47 0.63 7.83 13.62
N HIS A 48 0.10 6.62 13.45
CA HIS A 48 -0.88 6.33 12.39
C HIS A 48 -2.16 7.15 12.57
N ASP A 49 -2.67 7.23 13.79
CA ASP A 49 -3.85 8.05 14.12
C ASP A 49 -3.60 9.53 13.81
N LEU A 50 -2.44 10.06 14.22
CA LEU A 50 -2.07 11.46 13.96
C LEU A 50 -1.99 11.76 12.46
N ILE A 51 -1.32 10.89 11.68
CA ILE A 51 -1.24 11.03 10.22
C ILE A 51 -2.63 10.99 9.60
N TYR A 52 -3.49 10.06 10.02
CA TYR A 52 -4.86 9.96 9.53
C TYR A 52 -5.67 11.24 9.78
N GLN A 53 -5.61 11.80 11.00
CA GLN A 53 -6.32 13.03 11.33
C GLN A 53 -5.82 14.22 10.50
N GLN A 54 -4.51 14.37 10.34
CA GLN A 54 -3.94 15.44 9.52
C GLN A 54 -4.33 15.29 8.05
N GLN A 55 -4.33 14.06 7.52
CA GLN A 55 -4.75 13.76 6.16
C GLN A 55 -6.23 14.14 5.95
N MET A 56 -7.11 13.77 6.88
CA MET A 56 -8.53 14.11 6.79
C MET A 56 -8.75 15.63 6.81
N GLN A 57 -8.02 16.37 7.64
CA GLN A 57 -8.07 17.83 7.64
C GLN A 57 -7.55 18.41 6.32
N ALA A 58 -6.44 17.90 5.77
CA ALA A 58 -5.90 18.36 4.50
C ALA A 58 -6.90 18.17 3.35
N VAL A 59 -7.56 17.00 3.30
CA VAL A 59 -8.61 16.69 2.31
C VAL A 59 -9.79 17.66 2.42
N GLN A 60 -10.29 17.89 3.64
CA GLN A 60 -11.39 18.85 3.88
C GLN A 60 -11.05 20.26 3.40
N HIS A 61 -9.80 20.69 3.59
CA HIS A 61 -9.31 22.00 3.16
C HIS A 61 -8.77 22.02 1.71
N ARG A 62 -8.92 20.91 0.96
CA ARG A 62 -8.43 20.75 -0.42
C ARG A 62 -6.93 21.09 -0.57
N LYS A 63 -6.14 20.78 0.46
CA LYS A 63 -4.69 20.95 0.44
C LYS A 63 -4.05 19.72 -0.23
N GLN A 64 -2.98 19.97 -0.98
CA GLN A 64 -2.14 18.88 -1.47
C GLN A 64 -1.45 18.21 -0.30
N ILE A 65 -1.57 16.90 -0.18
CA ILE A 65 -0.91 16.14 0.87
C ILE A 65 0.53 15.85 0.43
N THR A 66 1.48 16.32 1.23
CA THR A 66 2.92 16.19 1.00
C THR A 66 3.62 15.87 2.32
N PRO A 67 4.85 15.32 2.29
CA PRO A 67 5.65 15.14 3.49
C PRO A 67 5.95 16.46 4.24
N SER A 68 5.88 17.61 3.57
CA SER A 68 6.00 18.91 4.26
C SER A 68 4.72 19.30 5.01
N LEU A 69 3.56 18.86 4.54
CA LEU A 69 2.29 19.11 5.22
C LEU A 69 2.04 18.12 6.37
N ILE A 70 2.45 16.86 6.20
CA ILE A 70 2.31 15.79 7.20
C ILE A 70 3.69 15.13 7.41
N PRO A 71 4.59 15.75 8.20
CA PRO A 71 5.97 15.29 8.36
C PRO A 71 6.09 13.95 9.08
N GLU A 72 5.10 13.54 9.87
CA GLU A 72 5.11 12.28 10.62
C GLU A 72 5.14 11.05 9.70
N VAL A 73 4.76 11.19 8.43
CA VAL A 73 4.95 10.12 7.42
C VAL A 73 6.42 9.72 7.29
N LEU A 74 7.36 10.63 7.59
CA LEU A 74 8.79 10.34 7.58
C LEU A 74 9.19 9.39 8.72
N GLU A 75 8.45 9.35 9.83
CA GLU A 75 8.71 8.37 10.89
C GLU A 75 8.38 6.95 10.42
N VAL A 76 7.29 6.80 9.66
CA VAL A 76 6.91 5.53 9.05
C VAL A 76 7.98 5.07 8.05
N ILE A 77 8.33 5.96 7.12
CA ILE A 77 9.29 5.70 6.04
C ILE A 77 10.69 5.35 6.59
N ASN A 78 11.11 6.03 7.65
CA ASN A 78 12.43 5.83 8.25
C ASN A 78 12.42 4.79 9.38
N SER A 79 11.31 4.08 9.62
CA SER A 79 11.27 3.03 10.64
C SER A 79 12.32 1.95 10.32
N PRO A 80 13.17 1.56 11.29
CA PRO A 80 14.28 0.63 11.03
C PRO A 80 13.83 -0.68 10.39
N ASP A 81 12.69 -1.22 10.82
CA ASP A 81 12.16 -2.48 10.32
C ASP A 81 11.59 -2.36 8.90
N LEU A 82 11.03 -1.20 8.51
CA LEU A 82 10.63 -0.95 7.12
C LEU A 82 11.86 -0.83 6.22
N VAL A 83 12.88 -0.09 6.67
CA VAL A 83 14.15 0.03 5.95
C VAL A 83 14.81 -1.34 5.76
N ALA A 84 14.81 -2.17 6.80
CA ALA A 84 15.31 -3.54 6.73
C ALA A 84 14.51 -4.42 5.76
N ALA A 85 13.19 -4.28 5.73
CA ALA A 85 12.34 -4.98 4.77
C ALA A 85 12.64 -4.53 3.32
N CYS A 86 12.75 -3.23 3.07
CA CYS A 86 13.13 -2.69 1.76
C CYS A 86 14.50 -3.19 1.32
N ASN A 87 15.51 -3.18 2.21
CA ASN A 87 16.85 -3.69 1.91
C ASN A 87 16.83 -5.16 1.48
N GLN A 88 15.99 -5.99 2.12
CA GLN A 88 15.85 -7.40 1.73
C GLN A 88 15.14 -7.59 0.38
N LEU A 89 14.21 -6.70 0.02
CA LEU A 89 13.40 -6.84 -1.20
C LEU A 89 14.05 -6.24 -2.44
N VAL A 90 14.66 -5.06 -2.33
CA VAL A 90 15.22 -4.30 -3.46
C VAL A 90 16.73 -4.07 -3.39
N GLY A 91 17.39 -4.59 -2.34
CA GLY A 91 18.79 -4.33 -2.06
C GLY A 91 19.00 -3.01 -1.30
N GLU A 92 20.24 -2.71 -0.94
CA GLU A 92 20.61 -1.47 -0.24
C GLU A 92 20.72 -0.27 -1.20
N ASN A 93 20.78 0.94 -0.64
CA ASN A 93 20.96 2.21 -1.37
C ASN A 93 19.80 2.54 -2.33
N TRP A 94 18.59 2.10 -1.99
CA TRP A 94 17.37 2.56 -2.65
C TRP A 94 17.07 4.03 -2.31
N ALA A 95 16.27 4.66 -3.15
CA ALA A 95 15.77 6.00 -2.94
C ALA A 95 14.26 6.03 -3.15
N ILE A 96 13.57 6.93 -2.43
CA ILE A 96 12.16 7.19 -2.66
C ILE A 96 12.05 8.20 -3.80
N VAL A 97 11.32 7.81 -4.84
CA VAL A 97 10.91 8.75 -5.89
C VAL A 97 9.98 9.79 -5.25
N PRO A 98 10.13 11.10 -5.54
CA PRO A 98 9.26 12.13 -4.97
C PRO A 98 7.78 11.76 -5.11
N PHE A 99 7.09 11.70 -3.97
CA PHE A 99 5.69 11.29 -3.90
C PHE A 99 4.81 12.42 -3.36
N SER A 100 3.58 12.47 -3.86
CA SER A 100 2.47 13.16 -3.21
C SER A 100 1.39 12.13 -2.99
N SER A 101 0.85 12.00 -1.78
CA SER A 101 -0.25 11.07 -1.57
C SER A 101 -1.52 11.65 -2.18
N GLY A 102 -2.10 10.94 -3.15
CA GLY A 102 -3.48 11.17 -3.55
C GLY A 102 -4.40 10.58 -2.49
N SER A 103 -5.25 11.39 -1.84
CA SER A 103 -6.38 10.82 -1.12
C SER A 103 -7.46 10.46 -2.13
N ILE A 104 -7.60 9.17 -2.41
CA ILE A 104 -8.72 8.65 -3.16
C ILE A 104 -9.82 8.40 -2.14
N THR A 105 -10.91 9.16 -2.26
CA THR A 105 -12.09 8.94 -1.43
C THR A 105 -12.91 7.82 -2.05
N SER A 106 -13.44 6.94 -1.21
CA SER A 106 -14.40 5.93 -1.67
C SER A 106 -15.57 6.60 -2.39
N GLY A 107 -16.01 6.03 -3.49
CA GLY A 107 -17.06 6.59 -4.33
C GLY A 107 -17.30 5.76 -5.57
N ALA A 108 -18.05 6.31 -6.53
CA ALA A 108 -18.46 5.60 -7.74
C ALA A 108 -17.36 5.46 -8.82
N ARG A 109 -16.12 5.82 -8.51
CA ARG A 109 -14.99 5.77 -9.44
C ARG A 109 -13.90 4.89 -8.85
N ASP A 110 -13.59 3.82 -9.56
CA ASP A 110 -12.50 2.91 -9.22
C ASP A 110 -11.23 3.29 -9.99
N GLN A 111 -10.09 2.80 -9.54
CA GLN A 111 -8.90 2.76 -10.39
C GLN A 111 -8.99 1.56 -11.34
N HIS A 112 -8.70 1.77 -12.62
CA HIS A 112 -8.61 0.69 -13.59
C HIS A 112 -7.42 -0.24 -13.28
N TRP A 113 -7.49 -1.49 -13.75
CA TRP A 113 -6.35 -2.39 -13.65
C TRP A 113 -5.14 -1.86 -14.44
N HIS A 114 -3.99 -1.82 -13.78
CA HIS A 114 -2.71 -1.39 -14.34
C HIS A 114 -1.56 -2.02 -13.58
N LYS A 115 -0.36 -1.96 -14.15
CA LYS A 115 0.90 -2.16 -13.44
C LYS A 115 1.66 -0.85 -13.36
N ASP A 116 2.05 -0.49 -12.14
CA ASP A 116 2.86 0.70 -11.90
C ASP A 116 4.23 0.65 -12.59
N ASP A 117 4.71 1.85 -12.90
CA ASP A 117 6.07 2.18 -13.30
C ASP A 117 6.40 3.63 -12.94
N ASN A 118 7.69 3.95 -12.94
CA ASN A 118 8.19 5.30 -12.62
C ASN A 118 8.24 6.26 -13.81
N ALA A 119 7.66 5.93 -14.96
CA ALA A 119 7.62 6.81 -16.10
C ALA A 119 6.46 7.81 -16.00
N PRO A 120 6.57 9.00 -16.63
CA PRO A 120 5.51 9.99 -16.58
C PRO A 120 4.17 9.41 -17.05
N ARG A 121 3.15 9.48 -16.19
CA ARG A 121 1.80 8.95 -16.46
C ARG A 121 1.76 7.43 -16.69
N ASN A 122 2.60 6.67 -15.98
CA ASN A 122 2.63 5.20 -16.05
C ASN A 122 2.83 4.70 -17.49
N SER A 123 3.79 5.30 -18.21
CA SER A 123 3.93 5.14 -19.67
C SER A 123 4.61 3.82 -20.10
N ARG A 124 4.52 2.78 -19.28
CA ARG A 124 4.99 1.41 -19.50
C ARG A 124 6.47 1.31 -19.87
N LYS A 125 7.34 1.27 -18.86
CA LYS A 125 8.78 0.93 -19.04
C LYS A 125 9.01 -0.57 -19.27
N GLN A 126 10.26 -0.91 -19.58
CA GLN A 126 10.75 -2.29 -19.66
C GLN A 126 10.39 -3.05 -18.38
N ARG A 127 9.82 -4.25 -18.53
CA ARG A 127 9.53 -5.14 -17.41
C ARG A 127 10.79 -5.93 -17.08
N HIS A 128 11.24 -5.84 -15.84
CA HIS A 128 12.42 -6.53 -15.35
C HIS A 128 11.99 -7.75 -14.54
N HIS A 129 12.70 -8.88 -14.72
CA HIS A 129 12.51 -10.05 -13.85
C HIS A 129 13.08 -9.82 -12.44
N GLN A 130 14.00 -8.86 -12.31
CA GLN A 130 14.58 -8.43 -11.04
C GLN A 130 13.70 -7.35 -10.40
N THR A 131 13.52 -7.44 -9.09
CA THR A 131 12.84 -6.41 -8.29
C THR A 131 13.72 -5.16 -8.19
N VAL A 132 13.61 -4.27 -9.17
CA VAL A 132 14.35 -2.98 -9.19
C VAL A 132 13.52 -1.82 -8.60
N GLN A 133 12.23 -2.05 -8.35
CA GLN A 133 11.30 -1.08 -7.80
C GLN A 133 10.19 -1.81 -7.03
N ILE A 134 9.75 -1.20 -5.94
CA ILE A 134 8.53 -1.57 -5.20
C ILE A 134 7.67 -0.32 -5.01
N GLU A 135 6.35 -0.52 -4.99
CA GLU A 135 5.38 0.51 -4.59
C GLU A 135 4.99 0.27 -3.13
N MET A 136 4.94 1.34 -2.33
CA MET A 136 4.53 1.27 -0.93
C MET A 136 3.18 1.96 -0.74
N LEU A 137 2.16 1.16 -0.44
CA LEU A 137 0.82 1.65 -0.12
C LEU A 137 0.66 1.71 1.40
N TYR A 138 0.57 2.93 1.93
CA TYR A 138 0.43 3.18 3.36
C TYR A 138 -1.02 3.57 3.71
N TYR A 139 -1.62 2.81 4.63
CA TYR A 139 -2.96 3.05 5.14
C TYR A 139 -2.87 3.37 6.64
N PRO A 140 -3.01 4.64 7.05
CA PRO A 140 -2.98 5.02 8.46
C PRO A 140 -4.27 4.61 9.22
N GLN A 141 -5.27 4.07 8.51
CA GLN A 141 -6.54 3.59 9.04
C GLN A 141 -6.79 2.12 8.68
N ALA A 142 -7.71 1.47 9.41
CA ALA A 142 -8.21 0.14 9.04
C ALA A 142 -8.86 0.18 7.65
N VAL A 143 -8.50 -0.79 6.80
CA VAL A 143 -9.03 -0.95 5.44
C VAL A 143 -10.18 -1.95 5.45
N ARG A 144 -11.37 -1.51 5.04
CA ARG A 144 -12.59 -2.32 5.00
C ARG A 144 -12.93 -2.74 3.57
N GLU A 145 -13.67 -3.83 3.41
CA GLU A 145 -14.05 -4.34 2.08
C GLU A 145 -14.91 -3.33 1.29
N ASP A 146 -15.71 -2.52 1.97
CA ASP A 146 -16.65 -1.58 1.36
C ASP A 146 -16.09 -0.16 1.16
N MET A 147 -14.80 0.08 1.42
CA MET A 147 -14.17 1.40 1.20
C MET A 147 -13.29 1.46 -0.05
N GLY A 148 -13.41 0.47 -0.95
CA GLY A 148 -12.56 0.36 -2.15
C GLY A 148 -11.13 -0.02 -1.80
N PRO A 149 -10.89 -1.19 -1.16
CA PRO A 149 -9.54 -1.65 -0.87
C PRO A 149 -8.75 -1.87 -2.15
N THR A 150 -7.42 -1.76 -2.06
CA THR A 150 -6.56 -2.13 -3.19
C THR A 150 -6.70 -3.63 -3.46
N ALA A 151 -7.01 -3.95 -4.71
CA ALA A 151 -7.01 -5.31 -5.22
C ALA A 151 -5.76 -5.55 -6.07
N THR A 152 -5.22 -6.75 -5.98
CA THR A 152 -4.06 -7.18 -6.77
C THR A 152 -4.35 -8.53 -7.40
N ILE A 153 -3.71 -8.81 -8.54
CA ILE A 153 -3.75 -10.13 -9.15
C ILE A 153 -2.50 -10.89 -8.72
N PRO A 154 -2.64 -12.03 -7.99
CA PRO A 154 -1.51 -12.84 -7.59
C PRO A 154 -0.65 -13.24 -8.79
N TYR A 155 0.67 -13.28 -8.59
CA TYR A 155 1.67 -13.67 -9.61
C TYR A 155 1.77 -12.74 -10.83
N SER A 156 0.93 -11.70 -10.92
CA SER A 156 0.88 -10.84 -12.10
C SER A 156 2.18 -10.08 -12.32
N HIS A 157 3.02 -9.87 -11.30
CA HIS A 157 4.35 -9.25 -11.45
C HIS A 157 5.24 -9.99 -12.45
N TYR A 158 5.04 -11.31 -12.64
CA TYR A 158 5.76 -12.10 -13.65
C TYR A 158 5.20 -12.00 -15.07
N TRP A 159 4.01 -11.43 -15.26
CA TRP A 159 3.43 -11.31 -16.61
C TRP A 159 4.25 -10.38 -17.50
N THR A 160 4.66 -10.90 -18.66
CA THR A 160 5.45 -10.19 -19.68
C THR A 160 4.61 -9.62 -20.82
N PHE A 161 3.30 -9.94 -20.88
CA PHE A 161 2.40 -9.47 -21.93
C PHE A 161 1.70 -8.14 -21.60
N ASN A 162 1.10 -7.53 -22.62
CA ASN A 162 0.27 -6.34 -22.44
C ASN A 162 -1.15 -6.67 -21.97
N HIS A 163 -1.40 -6.55 -20.67
CA HIS A 163 -2.71 -6.76 -20.05
C HIS A 163 -3.51 -5.45 -19.88
N GLU A 164 -2.96 -4.31 -20.34
CA GLU A 164 -3.63 -3.00 -20.22
C GLU A 164 -4.37 -2.60 -21.51
N GLU A 165 -4.24 -3.37 -22.60
CA GLU A 165 -4.95 -3.11 -23.87
C GLU A 165 -6.46 -3.36 -23.78
N ASN A 166 -6.88 -4.08 -22.73
CA ASN A 166 -8.28 -4.34 -22.43
C ASN A 166 -8.42 -4.32 -20.91
N HIS A 167 -8.49 -3.11 -20.33
CA HIS A 167 -8.41 -2.78 -18.90
C HIS A 167 -9.29 -3.61 -17.93
N ASP A 168 -10.13 -4.50 -18.43
CA ASP A 168 -11.03 -5.39 -17.69
C ASP A 168 -10.96 -6.88 -18.14
N ASN A 169 -10.02 -7.28 -19.00
CA ASN A 169 -9.95 -8.63 -19.55
C ASN A 169 -8.62 -9.34 -19.23
N PHE A 170 -8.71 -10.38 -18.41
CA PHE A 170 -7.60 -11.28 -18.06
C PHE A 170 -7.58 -12.58 -18.87
N ALA A 171 -8.40 -12.69 -19.92
CA ALA A 171 -8.39 -13.87 -20.78
C ALA A 171 -6.99 -14.05 -21.43
N GLY A 172 -6.37 -15.20 -21.17
CA GLY A 172 -5.01 -15.52 -21.60
C GLY A 172 -4.03 -15.86 -20.46
N ALA A 173 -4.47 -15.84 -19.20
CA ALA A 173 -3.79 -16.52 -18.09
C ALA A 173 -4.24 -18.00 -18.03
N ASP A 174 -3.90 -18.74 -19.08
CA ASP A 174 -4.06 -20.20 -19.17
C ASP A 174 -2.75 -20.88 -18.72
#